data_AF-A0A453F8E9-F1
#
_entry.id   AF-A0A453F8E9-F1
#
_cell.length_a   1.000
_cell.length_b   1.000
_cell.length_c   1.000
_cell.angle_alpha   90.00
_cell.angle_beta   90.00
_cell.angle_gamma   90.00
#
_symmetry.space_group_name_H-M   'P 1'
#
loop_
_entity.id
_entity.type
_entity.pdbx_description
1 polymer ?
#
loop_
_entity_poly.entity_id
_entity_poly.type
_entity_poly.pdbx_seq_one_letter_code
_entity_poly.pdbx_strand_id
1 'polypeptide(L)'
;KPGGIIALLDEACMFPKSTHETLSQKLYEKFKNHKRFAKPKLSRTAFTIQHYAGDVIYQSDHFLDKNKDYVVAEHQELLNASRCSFVSVLFPPAPEENTKSSKSSSIATRFKMQLHELMETLSSTEPHYIRCVKPNSVLKPAIFENTNVLQQLRCSGVLEAIRISCAGYPTRKLFHDFLHRFRILAPEILKEK
;
A
#
# COMPACT_ATOMS: atom_id res chain seq x y z
N LYS A 1 1.53 -15.72 -2.29
CA LYS A 1 2.81 -16.41 -2.53
C LYS A 1 3.36 -16.93 -1.20
N PRO A 2 3.80 -18.19 -1.14
CA PRO A 2 4.45 -18.73 0.06
C PRO A 2 5.74 -17.95 0.35
N GLY A 3 6.03 -17.70 1.63
CA GLY A 3 7.31 -17.14 2.07
C GLY A 3 7.50 -15.62 1.95
N GLY A 4 6.45 -14.84 1.71
CA GLY A 4 6.50 -13.37 1.87
C GLY A 4 6.46 -12.95 3.35
N ILE A 5 6.69 -11.65 3.64
CA ILE A 5 6.72 -11.11 5.02
C ILE A 5 5.42 -11.42 5.77
N ILE A 6 4.24 -11.19 5.17
CA ILE A 6 2.94 -11.49 5.78
C ILE A 6 2.82 -12.99 6.11
N ALA A 7 3.23 -13.87 5.20
CA ALA A 7 3.15 -15.31 5.43
C ALA A 7 4.08 -15.76 6.58
N LEU A 8 5.26 -15.16 6.71
CA LEU A 8 6.18 -15.42 7.81
C LEU A 8 5.67 -14.86 9.14
N LEU A 9 4.99 -13.71 9.10
CA LEU A 9 4.32 -13.14 10.27
C LEU A 9 3.18 -14.05 10.75
N ASP A 10 2.37 -14.57 9.84
CA ASP A 10 1.29 -15.50 10.16
C ASP A 10 1.83 -16.80 10.75
N GLU A 11 2.86 -17.36 10.12
CA GLU A 11 3.55 -18.54 10.64
C GLU A 11 4.09 -18.29 12.06
N ALA A 12 4.75 -17.15 12.30
CA ALA A 12 5.25 -16.79 13.62
C ALA A 12 4.14 -16.59 14.66
N CYS A 13 2.94 -16.16 14.27
CA CYS A 13 1.81 -16.04 15.18
C CYS A 13 1.29 -17.40 15.67
N MET A 14 1.48 -18.47 14.89
CA MET A 14 1.04 -19.83 15.24
C MET A 14 1.98 -20.54 16.22
N PHE A 15 3.21 -20.05 16.39
CA PHE A 15 4.22 -20.67 17.26
C PHE A 15 4.22 -20.01 18.65
N PRO A 16 3.92 -20.74 19.74
CA PRO A 16 3.75 -20.14 21.08
C PRO A 16 5.00 -19.43 21.63
N LYS A 17 6.20 -19.84 21.19
CA LYS A 17 7.48 -19.28 21.63
C LYS A 17 8.04 -18.20 20.68
N SER A 18 7.34 -17.89 19.60
CA SER A 18 7.80 -16.86 18.67
C SER A 18 7.63 -15.47 19.28
N THR A 19 8.71 -14.69 19.20
CA THR A 19 8.75 -13.28 19.60
C THR A 19 9.05 -12.40 18.39
N HIS A 20 8.86 -11.09 18.54
CA HIS A 20 9.14 -10.14 17.47
C HIS A 20 10.62 -10.11 17.06
N GLU A 21 11.55 -10.40 17.99
CA GLU A 21 12.97 -10.56 17.69
C GLU A 21 13.23 -11.80 16.84
N THR A 22 12.61 -12.94 17.18
CA THR A 22 12.73 -14.17 16.37
C THR A 22 12.15 -13.98 14.96
N LEU A 23 11.05 -13.20 14.84
CA LEU A 23 10.49 -12.81 13.56
C LEU A 23 11.49 -11.96 12.77
N SER A 24 12.06 -10.91 13.37
CA SER A 24 13.03 -10.04 12.70
C SER A 24 14.25 -10.81 12.22
N GLN A 25 14.77 -11.73 13.05
CA GLN A 25 15.88 -12.60 12.66
C GLN A 25 15.52 -13.49 11.46
N LYS A 26 14.34 -14.11 11.48
CA LYS A 26 13.83 -14.91 10.36
C LYS A 26 13.68 -14.10 9.08
N LEU A 27 13.23 -12.84 9.18
CA LEU A 27 13.14 -11.93 8.04
C LEU A 27 14.53 -11.60 7.47
N TYR A 28 15.52 -11.33 8.34
CA TYR A 28 16.89 -11.06 7.90
C TYR A 28 17.52 -12.23 7.17
N GLU A 29 17.31 -13.46 7.65
CA GLU A 29 17.82 -14.67 7.02
C GLU A 29 17.15 -14.93 5.67
N LYS A 30 15.81 -14.84 5.63
CA LYS A 30 15.02 -15.10 4.42
C LYS A 30 15.31 -14.09 3.31
N PHE A 31 15.43 -12.80 3.65
CA PHE A 31 15.50 -11.70 2.68
C PHE A 31 16.88 -11.05 2.58
N LYS A 32 17.94 -11.67 3.11
CA LYS A 32 19.32 -11.15 3.10
C LYS A 32 19.77 -10.63 1.72
N ASN A 33 19.40 -11.35 0.66
CA ASN A 33 19.82 -11.05 -0.72
C ASN A 33 18.73 -10.32 -1.54
N HIS A 34 17.60 -9.97 -0.93
CA HIS A 34 16.50 -9.35 -1.63
C HIS A 34 16.74 -7.85 -1.80
N LYS A 35 16.79 -7.37 -3.05
CA LYS A 35 17.15 -5.97 -3.40
C LYS A 35 16.34 -4.90 -2.65
N ARG A 36 15.09 -5.20 -2.28
CA ARG A 36 14.18 -4.25 -1.60
C ARG A 36 14.06 -4.45 -0.09
N PHE A 37 14.92 -5.25 0.51
CA PHE A 37 14.91 -5.52 1.94
C PHE A 37 16.29 -5.23 2.53
N ALA A 38 16.35 -4.50 3.64
CA ALA A 38 17.59 -4.21 4.33
C ALA A 38 17.43 -4.30 5.85
N LYS A 39 18.52 -4.69 6.52
CA LYS A 39 18.64 -4.66 7.98
C LYS A 39 19.25 -3.32 8.42
N PRO A 40 18.56 -2.50 9.24
CA PRO A 40 19.12 -1.31 9.85
C PRO A 40 20.36 -1.63 10.69
N LYS A 41 21.37 -0.75 10.69
CA LYS A 41 22.63 -0.99 11.40
C LYS A 41 22.49 -0.98 12.92
N LEU A 42 21.64 -0.09 13.46
CA LEU A 42 21.54 0.17 14.90
C LEU A 42 20.44 -0.63 15.59
N SER A 43 19.39 -1.03 14.87
CA SER A 43 18.26 -1.75 15.45
C SER A 43 18.37 -3.25 15.20
N ARG A 44 18.07 -4.03 16.24
CA ARG A 44 18.00 -5.50 16.16
C ARG A 44 16.61 -6.01 15.81
N THR A 45 15.58 -5.18 15.96
CA THR A 45 14.17 -5.54 15.77
C THR A 45 13.54 -4.86 14.56
N ALA A 46 14.13 -3.80 14.00
CA ALA A 46 13.57 -3.12 12.84
C ALA A 46 14.05 -3.71 11.50
N PHE A 47 13.27 -3.56 10.44
CA PHE A 47 13.68 -3.89 9.07
C PHE A 47 13.25 -2.79 8.11
N THR A 48 14.00 -2.62 7.02
CA THR A 48 13.71 -1.62 5.98
C THR A 48 13.16 -2.29 4.75
N ILE A 49 12.05 -1.76 4.22
CA ILE A 49 11.55 -2.10 2.89
C ILE A 49 11.74 -0.90 1.97
N GLN A 50 12.34 -1.13 0.80
CA GLN A 50 12.41 -0.15 -0.27
C GLN A 50 11.09 -0.13 -1.05
N HIS A 51 10.20 0.77 -0.65
CA HIS A 51 8.93 1.02 -1.33
C HIS A 51 9.12 1.91 -2.56
N TYR A 52 8.06 2.02 -3.35
CA TYR A 52 8.01 2.95 -4.48
C TYR A 52 8.34 4.40 -4.06
N ALA A 53 7.86 4.84 -2.90
CA ALA A 53 8.04 6.19 -2.38
C ALA A 53 9.35 6.41 -1.58
N GLY A 54 10.22 5.39 -1.51
CA GLY A 54 11.47 5.41 -0.75
C GLY A 54 11.55 4.33 0.33
N ASP A 55 12.61 4.40 1.12
CA ASP A 55 12.89 3.44 2.19
C ASP A 55 12.03 3.72 3.42
N VAL A 56 11.37 2.67 3.92
CA VAL A 56 10.56 2.74 5.15
C VAL A 56 11.08 1.73 6.14
N ILE A 57 11.40 2.21 7.35
CA ILE A 57 11.85 1.40 8.47
C ILE A 57 10.63 1.00 9.31
N TYR A 58 10.42 -0.30 9.48
CA TYR A 58 9.36 -0.88 10.29
C TYR A 58 9.95 -1.45 11.59
N GLN A 59 9.32 -1.15 12.72
CA GLN A 59 9.63 -1.76 14.02
C GLN A 59 8.74 -2.97 14.26
N SER A 60 9.33 -4.12 14.61
CA SER A 60 8.60 -5.39 14.73
C SER A 60 7.94 -5.62 16.09
N ASP A 61 8.23 -4.78 17.09
CA ASP A 61 7.95 -4.98 18.52
C ASP A 61 6.53 -5.50 18.81
N HIS A 62 5.52 -4.96 18.12
CA HIS A 62 4.11 -5.31 18.31
C HIS A 62 3.47 -6.02 17.11
N PHE A 63 4.26 -6.50 16.15
CA PHE A 63 3.72 -7.11 14.92
C PHE A 63 2.92 -8.38 15.21
N LEU A 64 3.43 -9.25 16.08
CA LEU A 64 2.75 -10.51 16.40
C LEU A 64 1.42 -10.26 17.12
N ASP A 65 1.42 -9.41 18.15
CA ASP A 65 0.22 -9.11 18.92
C ASP A 65 -0.84 -8.40 18.08
N LYS A 66 -0.42 -7.46 17.21
CA LYS A 66 -1.33 -6.78 16.28
C LYS A 66 -1.86 -7.70 15.19
N ASN A 67 -1.18 -8.79 14.85
CA ASN A 67 -1.61 -9.69 13.79
C ASN A 67 -2.48 -10.85 14.30
N LYS A 68 -2.36 -11.19 15.58
CA LYS A 68 -3.23 -12.15 16.26
C LYS A 68 -4.64 -11.57 16.34
N ASP A 69 -5.52 -12.07 15.47
CA ASP A 69 -6.94 -11.73 15.51
C ASP A 69 -7.68 -12.66 16.49
N TYR A 70 -7.49 -12.42 17.78
CA TYR A 70 -8.11 -13.23 18.82
C TYR A 70 -9.53 -12.75 19.10
N VAL A 71 -10.51 -13.43 18.50
CA VAL A 71 -11.92 -13.33 18.90
C VAL A 71 -12.26 -14.63 19.63
N VAL A 72 -12.62 -14.50 20.90
CA VAL A 72 -13.10 -15.61 21.73
C VAL A 72 -14.50 -15.97 21.25
N ALA A 73 -14.70 -17.23 20.84
CA ALA A 73 -15.99 -17.69 20.31
C ALA A 73 -17.11 -17.47 21.34
N GLU A 74 -16.82 -17.72 22.61
CA GLU A 74 -17.74 -17.55 23.74
C GLU A 74 -18.14 -16.08 23.94
N HIS A 75 -17.25 -15.11 23.66
CA HIS A 75 -17.61 -13.70 23.69
C HIS A 75 -18.55 -13.34 22.54
N GLN A 76 -18.32 -13.90 21.35
CA GLN A 76 -19.19 -13.68 20.20
C GLN A 76 -20.58 -14.28 20.43
N GLU A 77 -20.65 -15.50 20.98
CA GLU A 77 -21.91 -16.15 21.37
C GLU A 77 -22.67 -15.36 22.44
N LEU A 78 -21.97 -14.88 23.47
CA LEU A 78 -22.57 -14.04 24.51
C LEU A 78 -23.17 -12.75 23.94
N LEU A 79 -22.45 -12.07 23.05
CA LEU A 79 -22.90 -10.82 22.43
C LEU A 79 -24.06 -11.07 21.46
N ASN A 80 -24.03 -12.19 20.73
CA ASN A 80 -25.12 -12.62 19.86
C ASN A 80 -26.41 -12.93 20.67
N ALA A 81 -26.26 -13.55 21.84
CA ALA A 81 -27.36 -13.88 22.76
C ALA A 81 -27.90 -12.67 23.55
N SER A 82 -27.38 -11.46 23.30
CA SER A 82 -27.84 -10.25 23.97
C SER A 82 -29.33 -10.01 23.75
N ARG A 83 -30.03 -9.60 24.80
CA ARG A 83 -31.44 -9.18 24.73
C ARG A 83 -31.63 -7.85 24.02
N CYS A 84 -30.56 -7.08 23.84
CA CYS A 84 -30.58 -5.84 23.08
C CYS A 84 -30.45 -6.16 21.59
N SER A 85 -31.52 -5.94 20.82
CA SER A 85 -31.57 -6.23 19.38
C SER A 85 -30.46 -5.54 18.58
N PHE A 86 -30.06 -4.33 18.99
CA PHE A 86 -28.93 -3.63 18.38
C PHE A 86 -27.61 -4.40 18.58
N VAL A 87 -27.36 -4.90 19.79
CA VAL A 87 -26.11 -5.61 20.12
C VAL A 87 -26.05 -6.98 19.46
N SER A 88 -27.15 -7.74 19.46
CA SER A 88 -27.19 -9.08 18.86
C SER A 88 -26.92 -9.06 17.35
N VAL A 89 -27.34 -7.99 16.66
CA VAL A 89 -27.13 -7.82 15.21
C VAL A 89 -25.68 -7.51 14.85
N LEU A 90 -24.90 -6.89 15.74
CA LEU A 90 -23.50 -6.54 15.48
C LEU A 90 -22.57 -7.76 15.45
N PHE A 91 -22.98 -8.87 16.05
CA PHE A 91 -22.17 -10.10 16.19
C PHE A 91 -22.95 -11.30 15.68
N PRO A 92 -23.18 -11.41 14.35
CA PRO A 92 -23.87 -12.56 13.79
C PRO A 92 -23.07 -13.87 14.02
N PRO A 93 -23.74 -15.03 14.06
CA PRO A 93 -23.05 -16.31 14.17
C PRO A 93 -22.12 -16.51 12.96
N ALA A 94 -20.96 -17.13 13.19
CA ALA A 94 -20.06 -17.48 12.12
C ALA A 94 -20.72 -18.52 11.18
N PRO A 95 -20.55 -18.41 9.85
CA PRO A 95 -21.05 -19.41 8.92
C PRO A 95 -20.42 -20.78 9.20
N GLU A 96 -21.24 -21.84 9.23
CA GLU A 96 -20.90 -23.20 9.71
C GLU A 96 -19.77 -23.92 8.91
N GLU A 97 -19.36 -23.37 7.76
CA GLU A 97 -18.37 -24.01 6.86
C GLU A 97 -16.92 -23.99 7.37
N ASN A 98 -16.59 -23.24 8.43
CA ASN A 98 -15.19 -23.08 8.88
C ASN A 98 -14.69 -24.10 9.92
N THR A 99 -15.49 -25.10 10.28
CA THR A 99 -15.15 -26.07 11.34
C THR A 99 -13.99 -27.04 11.00
N LYS A 100 -13.51 -27.10 9.75
CA LYS A 100 -12.37 -27.94 9.35
C LYS A 100 -11.07 -27.20 9.04
N SER A 101 -11.05 -25.87 9.17
CA SER A 101 -9.82 -25.09 9.02
C SER A 101 -9.70 -24.07 10.13
N SER A 102 -9.37 -24.56 11.32
CA SER A 102 -8.85 -23.82 12.47
C SER A 102 -7.45 -23.22 12.20
N LYS A 103 -7.25 -22.64 11.01
CA LYS A 103 -6.22 -21.64 10.79
C LYS A 103 -6.86 -20.32 11.16
N SER A 104 -6.60 -19.83 12.37
CA SER A 104 -6.91 -18.46 12.75
C SER A 104 -6.48 -17.53 11.62
N SER A 105 -7.44 -16.99 10.87
CA SER A 105 -7.15 -16.08 9.77
C SER A 105 -6.66 -14.79 10.42
N SER A 106 -5.34 -14.58 10.37
CA SER A 106 -4.69 -13.40 10.94
C SER A 106 -5.22 -12.11 10.30
N ILE A 107 -5.03 -10.99 10.99
CA ILE A 107 -5.44 -9.68 10.47
C ILE A 107 -4.78 -9.43 9.10
N ALA A 108 -3.49 -9.73 8.95
CA ALA A 108 -2.78 -9.52 7.69
C ALA A 108 -3.28 -10.42 6.56
N THR A 109 -3.67 -11.67 6.83
CA THR A 109 -4.26 -12.55 5.81
C THR A 109 -5.65 -12.06 5.39
N ARG A 110 -6.52 -11.66 6.33
CA ARG A 110 -7.83 -11.07 6.01
C ARG A 110 -7.70 -9.81 5.19
N PHE A 111 -6.85 -8.87 5.62
CA PHE A 111 -6.56 -7.64 4.90
C PHE A 111 -6.08 -7.92 3.47
N LYS A 112 -5.18 -8.89 3.30
CA LYS A 112 -4.67 -9.28 1.99
C LYS A 112 -5.78 -9.84 1.08
N MET A 113 -6.71 -10.63 1.61
CA MET A 113 -7.86 -11.13 0.85
C MET A 113 -8.80 -10.00 0.43
N GLN A 114 -9.19 -9.14 1.37
CA GLN A 114 -10.06 -7.99 1.11
C GLN A 114 -9.45 -7.01 0.10
N LEU A 115 -8.14 -6.75 0.21
CA LEU A 115 -7.42 -5.92 -0.74
C LEU A 115 -7.39 -6.56 -2.14
N HIS A 116 -7.23 -7.89 -2.22
CA HIS A 116 -7.24 -8.58 -3.51
C HIS A 116 -8.61 -8.45 -4.20
N GLU A 117 -9.69 -8.69 -3.47
CA GLU A 117 -11.07 -8.58 -3.98
C GLU A 117 -11.39 -7.14 -4.44
N LEU A 118 -10.96 -6.15 -3.64
CA LEU A 118 -11.07 -4.74 -4.04
C LEU A 118 -10.29 -4.45 -5.33
N MET A 119 -9.05 -4.94 -5.43
CA MET A 119 -8.23 -4.72 -6.63
C MET A 119 -8.80 -5.43 -7.87
N GLU A 120 -9.41 -6.60 -7.74
CA GLU A 120 -10.13 -7.26 -8.84
C GLU A 120 -11.31 -6.42 -9.32
N THR A 121 -12.12 -5.94 -8.36
CA THR A 121 -13.26 -5.07 -8.66
C THR A 121 -12.81 -3.83 -9.41
N LEU A 122 -11.79 -3.12 -8.90
CA LEU A 122 -11.25 -1.92 -9.57
C LEU A 122 -10.64 -2.22 -10.94
N SER A 123 -9.96 -3.36 -11.11
CA SER A 123 -9.32 -3.75 -12.38
C SER A 123 -10.32 -4.08 -13.48
N SER A 124 -11.59 -4.36 -13.13
CA SER A 124 -12.69 -4.57 -14.08
C SER A 124 -13.30 -3.26 -14.60
N THR A 125 -12.84 -2.10 -14.12
CA THR A 125 -13.37 -0.77 -14.46
C THR A 125 -12.34 0.08 -15.19
N GLU A 126 -12.77 1.21 -15.77
CA GLU A 126 -11.86 2.25 -16.28
C GLU A 126 -11.43 3.18 -15.13
N PRO A 127 -10.13 3.23 -14.79
CA PRO A 127 -9.68 3.99 -13.62
C PRO A 127 -9.46 5.46 -13.94
N HIS A 128 -10.00 6.34 -13.09
CA HIS A 128 -9.69 7.77 -13.07
C HIS A 128 -8.99 8.14 -11.75
N TYR A 129 -7.84 8.82 -11.85
CA TYR A 129 -7.00 9.11 -10.69
C TYR A 129 -7.08 10.59 -10.28
N ILE A 130 -7.49 10.85 -9.04
CA ILE A 130 -7.42 12.17 -8.41
C ILE A 130 -6.29 12.17 -7.37
N ARG A 131 -5.40 13.17 -7.44
CA ARG A 131 -4.29 13.35 -6.49
C ARG A 131 -4.50 14.62 -5.68
N CYS A 132 -4.84 14.46 -4.41
CA CYS A 132 -4.96 15.57 -3.47
C CYS A 132 -3.59 15.96 -2.93
N VAL A 133 -3.31 17.25 -2.82
CA VAL A 133 -2.05 17.79 -2.28
C VAL A 133 -2.37 18.75 -1.14
N LYS A 134 -1.79 18.50 0.03
CA LYS A 134 -1.84 19.40 1.19
C LYS A 134 -0.76 20.48 1.03
N PRO A 135 -1.13 21.76 0.86
CA PRO A 135 -0.15 22.81 0.54
C PRO A 135 0.73 23.20 1.72
N ASN A 136 0.24 23.05 2.96
CA ASN A 136 1.00 23.32 4.18
C ASN A 136 0.49 22.52 5.37
N SER A 137 1.36 22.31 6.35
CA SER A 137 1.06 21.60 7.60
C SER A 137 0.11 22.36 8.54
N VAL A 138 0.15 23.70 8.51
CA VAL A 138 -0.56 24.61 9.42
C VAL A 138 -2.05 24.85 9.09
N LEU A 139 -2.56 24.21 8.03
CA LEU A 139 -3.97 24.25 7.62
C LEU A 139 -4.49 25.66 7.26
N LYS A 140 -3.65 26.51 6.66
CA LYS A 140 -4.04 27.88 6.26
C LYS A 140 -4.05 28.06 4.74
N PRO A 141 -4.94 28.91 4.19
CA PRO A 141 -4.89 29.27 2.78
C PRO A 141 -3.63 30.08 2.46
N ALA A 142 -3.25 30.12 1.18
CA ALA A 142 -2.14 30.91 0.63
C ALA A 142 -0.74 30.62 1.20
N ILE A 143 -0.55 29.54 1.97
CA ILE A 143 0.76 29.07 2.42
C ILE A 143 1.15 27.83 1.62
N PHE A 144 2.33 27.84 1.00
CA PHE A 144 2.84 26.75 0.17
C PHE A 144 4.21 26.28 0.67
N GLU A 145 4.28 25.06 1.18
CA GLU A 145 5.50 24.42 1.67
C GLU A 145 6.10 23.56 0.54
N ASN A 146 6.96 24.16 -0.28
CA ASN A 146 7.59 23.54 -1.46
C ASN A 146 8.12 22.12 -1.19
N THR A 147 8.87 21.93 -0.10
CA THR A 147 9.47 20.64 0.27
C THR A 147 8.42 19.57 0.53
N ASN A 148 7.36 19.92 1.26
CA ASN A 148 6.28 18.99 1.61
C ASN A 148 5.41 18.65 0.40
N VAL A 149 5.13 19.63 -0.46
CA VAL A 149 4.40 19.39 -1.71
C VAL A 149 5.21 18.52 -2.66
N LEU A 150 6.50 18.80 -2.84
CA LEU A 150 7.38 18.00 -3.68
C LEU A 150 7.45 16.54 -3.20
N GLN A 151 7.52 16.32 -1.89
CA GLN A 151 7.48 14.97 -1.31
C GLN A 151 6.15 14.27 -1.60
N GLN A 152 5.02 14.95 -1.46
CA GLN A 152 3.71 14.39 -1.83
C GLN A 152 3.64 14.02 -3.31
N LEU A 153 4.17 14.84 -4.21
CA LEU A 153 4.19 14.55 -5.66
C LEU A 153 5.05 13.33 -6.00
N ARG A 154 6.14 13.09 -5.26
CA ARG A 154 6.95 11.86 -5.35
C ARG A 154 6.15 10.65 -4.86
N CYS A 155 5.63 10.72 -3.64
CA CYS A 155 4.93 9.60 -2.99
C CYS A 155 3.64 9.19 -3.72
N SER A 156 2.91 10.15 -4.29
CA SER A 156 1.67 9.93 -5.06
C SER A 156 1.92 9.46 -6.50
N GLY A 157 3.17 9.45 -6.94
CA GLY A 157 3.57 9.00 -8.27
C GLY A 157 3.33 9.99 -9.41
N VAL A 158 3.02 11.25 -9.11
CA VAL A 158 2.85 12.30 -10.13
C VAL A 158 4.16 12.51 -10.91
N LEU A 159 5.28 12.61 -10.21
CA LEU A 159 6.58 12.80 -10.89
C LEU A 159 6.98 11.59 -11.74
N GLU A 160 6.63 10.39 -11.30
CA GLU A 160 6.89 9.17 -12.06
C GLU A 160 5.99 9.04 -13.28
N ALA A 161 4.71 9.42 -13.16
CA ALA A 161 3.81 9.49 -14.30
C ALA A 161 4.32 10.49 -15.36
N ILE A 162 4.83 11.65 -14.93
CA ILE A 162 5.50 12.60 -15.82
C ILE A 162 6.73 11.95 -16.47
N ARG A 163 7.58 11.28 -15.68
CA ARG A 163 8.78 10.59 -16.18
C ARG A 163 8.45 9.55 -17.25
N ILE A 164 7.44 8.71 -17.01
CA ILE A 164 6.95 7.69 -17.95
C ILE A 164 6.41 8.37 -19.22
N SER A 165 5.61 9.43 -19.08
CA SER A 165 5.08 10.18 -20.22
C SER A 165 6.20 10.82 -21.07
N CYS A 166 7.23 11.35 -20.43
CA CYS A 166 8.38 11.97 -21.10
C CYS A 166 9.31 10.96 -21.78
N ALA A 167 9.28 9.68 -21.39
CA ALA A 167 10.02 8.62 -22.06
C ALA A 167 9.45 8.25 -23.44
N GLY A 168 8.22 8.67 -23.74
CA GLY A 168 7.63 8.59 -25.07
C GLY A 168 7.68 9.92 -25.81
N TYR A 169 6.57 10.28 -26.46
CA TYR A 169 6.37 11.58 -27.10
C TYR A 169 5.34 12.39 -26.30
N PRO A 170 5.77 13.15 -25.28
CA PRO A 170 4.86 13.86 -24.38
C PRO A 170 4.13 15.01 -25.10
N THR A 171 4.76 15.61 -26.11
CA THR A 171 4.15 16.65 -26.93
C THR A 171 3.52 16.03 -28.15
N ARG A 172 2.18 16.01 -28.21
CA ARG A 172 1.42 15.63 -29.39
C ARG A 172 0.64 16.85 -29.84
N LYS A 173 0.87 17.31 -31.07
CA LYS A 173 0.22 18.47 -31.67
C LYS A 173 -0.41 18.06 -32.98
N LEU A 174 -1.54 18.68 -33.32
CA LEU A 174 -2.10 18.57 -34.66
C LEU A 174 -1.15 19.28 -35.65
N PHE A 175 -1.18 18.86 -36.91
CA PHE A 175 -0.30 19.41 -37.95
C PHE A 175 -0.43 20.93 -38.09
N HIS A 176 -1.65 21.46 -38.08
CA HIS A 176 -1.87 22.90 -38.22
C HIS A 176 -1.30 23.70 -37.02
N ASP A 177 -1.45 23.21 -35.79
CA ASP A 177 -0.86 23.82 -34.59
C ASP A 177 0.66 23.83 -34.65
N PHE A 178 1.25 22.73 -35.14
CA PHE A 178 2.69 22.60 -35.32
C PHE A 178 3.21 23.63 -36.32
N LEU A 179 2.59 23.70 -37.51
CA LEU A 179 2.97 24.67 -38.54
C LEU A 179 2.78 26.11 -38.07
N HIS A 180 1.65 26.43 -37.44
CA HIS A 180 1.39 27.77 -36.90
C HIS A 180 2.45 28.20 -35.88
N ARG A 181 2.89 27.28 -35.00
CA ARG A 181 3.90 27.55 -33.98
C ARG A 181 5.32 27.61 -34.53
N PHE A 182 5.70 26.71 -35.43
CA PHE A 182 7.09 26.47 -35.81
C PHE A 182 7.46 26.98 -37.20
N ARG A 183 6.52 27.57 -37.95
CA ARG A 183 6.78 28.18 -39.27
C ARG A 183 7.97 29.13 -39.33
N ILE A 184 8.23 29.85 -38.24
CA ILE A 184 9.35 30.81 -38.16
C ILE A 184 10.72 30.12 -38.23
N LEU A 185 10.79 28.82 -37.92
CA LEU A 185 12.04 28.06 -37.98
C LEU A 185 12.39 27.64 -39.41
N ALA A 186 11.42 27.64 -40.33
CA ALA A 186 11.60 27.25 -41.73
C ALA A 186 10.71 28.09 -42.68
N PRO A 187 10.94 29.42 -42.75
CA PRO A 187 10.11 30.33 -43.53
C PRO A 187 10.16 30.06 -45.05
N GLU A 188 11.22 29.44 -45.54
CA GLU A 188 11.40 29.02 -46.93
C GLU A 188 10.42 27.95 -47.40
N ILE A 189 9.91 27.10 -46.48
CA ILE A 189 8.95 26.03 -46.80
C ILE A 189 7.54 26.61 -47.06
N LEU A 190 7.27 27.81 -46.53
CA LEU A 190 5.99 28.51 -46.66
C LEU A 190 5.97 29.58 -47.74
N LYS A 191 7.11 29.82 -48.40
CA LYS A 191 7.12 30.61 -49.63
C LYS A 191 6.57 29.73 -50.74
N GLU A 192 5.27 29.81 -50.97
CA GLU A 192 4.67 29.32 -52.21
C GLU A 192 5.40 29.95 -53.40
N LYS A 193 5.65 29.14 -54.43
CA LYS A 193 6.09 29.61 -55.75
C LYS A 193 4.99 30.43 -56.40
#